data_AF-A0A957TJ16-F1
#
_entry.id   AF-A0A957TJ16-F1
#
_cell.length_a   1.000
_cell.length_b   1.000
_cell.length_c   1.000
_cell.angle_alpha   90.00
_cell.angle_beta   90.00
_cell.angle_gamma   90.00
#
_symmetry.space_group_name_H-M   'P 1'
#
loop_
_entity.id
_entity.type
_entity.pdbx_description
1 polymer ?
#
loop_
_entity_poly.entity_id
_entity_poly.type
_entity_poly.pdbx_seq_one_letter_code
_entity_poly.pdbx_strand_id
1 'polypeptide(L)'
;MSNEIIRVDHQALEQVAGKFGSQSQAMAQMLHEVQRAYQPLKSGGWIGQGSTAFCNEMDSKILPALQRLIAALQQASRTTNEVRSLMREADQDASANFRNDNGNGNGNGNGNGNGNGNGNGNGNGNGNSGAGVLPGGIGNGALGSGGA
;
A
#
# COMPACT_ATOMS: atom_id res chain seq x y z
N MET A 1 28.15 -30.00 8.94
CA MET A 1 26.88 -29.33 9.27
C MET A 1 26.36 -28.72 7.99
N SER A 2 25.33 -29.30 7.41
CA SER A 2 24.69 -28.82 6.18
C SER A 2 24.12 -27.44 6.44
N ASN A 3 24.71 -26.42 5.81
CA ASN A 3 24.22 -25.05 5.88
C ASN A 3 22.87 -25.02 5.15
N GLU A 4 21.77 -24.92 5.88
CA GLU A 4 20.42 -24.84 5.34
C GLU A 4 20.29 -23.46 4.69
N ILE A 5 20.56 -23.38 3.39
CA ILE A 5 20.42 -22.14 2.63
C ILE A 5 18.93 -21.88 2.48
N ILE A 6 18.37 -21.09 3.41
CA ILE A 6 16.98 -20.61 3.33
C ILE A 6 16.89 -19.65 2.14
N ARG A 7 16.42 -20.15 0.99
CA ARG A 7 16.08 -19.32 -0.16
C ARG A 7 14.57 -19.11 -0.17
N VAL A 8 14.15 -17.89 0.13
CA VAL A 8 12.73 -17.53 0.04
C VAL A 8 12.40 -17.20 -1.40
N ASP A 9 11.44 -17.92 -1.98
CA ASP A 9 10.86 -17.56 -3.27
C ASP A 9 9.88 -16.39 -3.08
N HIS A 10 10.40 -15.18 -3.27
CA HIS A 10 9.64 -13.94 -3.17
C HIS A 10 8.45 -13.87 -4.13
N GLN A 11 8.55 -14.51 -5.30
CA GLN A 11 7.45 -14.55 -6.28
C GLN A 11 6.35 -15.52 -5.82
N ALA A 12 6.72 -16.65 -5.23
CA ALA A 12 5.75 -17.58 -4.65
C ALA A 12 4.96 -16.92 -3.51
N LEU A 13 5.63 -16.19 -2.61
CA LEU A 13 4.96 -15.46 -1.52
C LEU A 13 4.01 -14.37 -2.05
N GLU A 14 4.41 -13.65 -3.09
CA GLU A 14 3.55 -12.66 -3.75
C GLU A 14 2.30 -13.31 -4.36
N GLN A 15 2.45 -14.44 -5.05
CA GLN A 15 1.32 -15.18 -5.60
C GLN A 15 0.36 -15.66 -4.52
N VAL A 16 0.89 -16.17 -3.39
CA VAL A 16 0.07 -16.63 -2.26
C VAL A 16 -0.66 -15.47 -1.60
N ALA A 17 0.02 -14.35 -1.34
CA ALA A 17 -0.61 -13.14 -0.80
C ALA A 17 -1.72 -12.61 -1.72
N GLY A 18 -1.49 -12.63 -3.03
CA GLY A 18 -2.47 -12.27 -4.04
C GLY A 18 -3.70 -13.19 -4.04
N LYS A 19 -3.49 -14.52 -3.91
CA LYS A 19 -4.59 -15.50 -3.81
C LYS A 19 -5.45 -15.28 -2.57
N PHE A 20 -4.84 -15.03 -1.41
CA PHE A 20 -5.61 -14.70 -0.20
C PHE A 20 -6.43 -13.42 -0.36
N GLY A 21 -5.85 -12.40 -0.99
CA GLY A 21 -6.54 -11.14 -1.28
C GLY A 21 -7.74 -11.34 -2.20
N SER A 22 -7.56 -12.03 -3.33
CA SER A 22 -8.63 -12.26 -4.30
C SER A 22 -9.76 -13.14 -3.73
N GLN A 23 -9.42 -14.18 -2.96
CA GLN A 23 -10.42 -15.03 -2.30
C GLN A 23 -11.21 -14.27 -1.24
N SER A 24 -10.55 -13.39 -0.46
CA SER A 24 -11.25 -12.54 0.51
C SER A 24 -12.28 -11.63 -0.18
N GLN A 25 -11.90 -11.02 -1.30
CA GLN A 25 -12.79 -10.14 -2.08
C GLN A 25 -13.99 -10.91 -2.65
N ALA A 26 -13.75 -12.08 -3.25
CA ALA A 26 -14.82 -12.93 -3.78
C ALA A 26 -15.79 -13.36 -2.66
N MET A 27 -15.27 -13.72 -1.49
CA MET A 27 -16.10 -14.08 -0.33
C MET A 27 -16.90 -12.90 0.21
N ALA A 28 -16.33 -11.69 0.22
CA ALA A 28 -17.05 -10.49 0.64
C ALA A 28 -18.21 -10.14 -0.32
N GLN A 29 -18.01 -10.32 -1.62
CA GLN A 29 -19.08 -10.14 -2.63
C GLN A 29 -20.19 -11.16 -2.43
N MET A 30 -19.83 -12.44 -2.28
CA MET A 30 -20.80 -13.50 -2.01
C MET A 30 -21.59 -13.24 -0.71
N LEU A 31 -20.92 -12.80 0.36
CA LEU A 31 -21.58 -12.46 1.62
C LEU A 31 -22.61 -11.34 1.43
N HIS A 32 -22.30 -10.32 0.63
CA HIS A 32 -23.24 -9.23 0.33
C HIS A 32 -24.47 -9.73 -0.45
N GLU A 33 -24.28 -10.64 -1.40
CA GLU A 33 -25.38 -11.27 -2.14
C GLU A 33 -26.27 -12.11 -1.22
N VAL A 34 -25.66 -12.93 -0.36
CA VAL A 34 -26.38 -13.72 0.65
C VAL A 34 -27.18 -12.81 1.58
N GLN A 35 -26.57 -11.72 2.07
CA GLN A 35 -27.25 -10.75 2.92
C GLN A 35 -28.44 -10.10 2.20
N ARG A 36 -28.29 -9.72 0.92
CA ARG A 36 -29.39 -9.15 0.12
C ARG A 36 -30.56 -10.11 -0.04
N ALA A 37 -30.29 -11.38 -0.31
CA ALA A 37 -31.33 -12.41 -0.40
C ALA A 37 -31.97 -12.69 0.98
N TYR A 38 -31.19 -12.60 2.05
CA TYR A 38 -31.63 -12.85 3.41
C TYR A 38 -32.53 -11.76 3.99
N GLN A 39 -32.29 -10.48 3.69
CA GLN A 39 -33.06 -9.36 4.24
C GLN A 39 -34.59 -9.50 4.09
N PRO A 40 -35.16 -9.77 2.88
CA PRO A 40 -36.60 -9.92 2.72
C PRO A 40 -37.17 -11.16 3.42
N LEU A 41 -36.38 -12.24 3.53
CA LEU A 41 -36.78 -13.44 4.28
C LEU A 41 -36.92 -13.11 5.77
N LYS A 42 -35.97 -12.34 6.32
CA LYS A 42 -35.97 -11.91 7.72
C LYS A 42 -37.06 -10.88 8.04
N SER A 43 -37.35 -9.95 7.12
CA SER A 43 -38.26 -8.83 7.36
C SER A 43 -39.75 -9.17 7.29
N GLY A 44 -40.10 -10.47 7.16
CA GLY A 44 -41.48 -10.94 7.12
C GLY A 44 -41.90 -11.58 5.80
N GLY A 45 -40.99 -11.68 4.81
CA GLY A 45 -41.24 -12.46 3.58
C GLY A 45 -41.34 -13.96 3.82
N TRP A 46 -40.85 -14.44 4.97
CA TRP A 46 -41.06 -15.81 5.43
C TRP A 46 -41.40 -15.83 6.93
N ILE A 47 -42.61 -16.28 7.25
CA ILE A 47 -43.15 -16.32 8.63
C ILE A 47 -43.40 -17.77 9.04
N GLY A 48 -42.97 -18.14 10.24
CA GLY A 48 -43.18 -19.46 10.83
C GLY A 48 -41.98 -19.94 11.66
N GLN A 49 -42.15 -21.05 12.39
CA GLN A 49 -41.11 -21.58 13.29
C GLN A 49 -39.80 -21.93 12.55
N GLY A 50 -39.90 -22.41 11.30
CA GLY A 50 -38.73 -22.69 10.45
C GLY A 50 -37.95 -21.42 10.08
N SER A 51 -38.64 -20.31 9.83
CA SER A 51 -38.01 -19.01 9.54
C SER A 51 -37.24 -18.49 10.76
N THR A 52 -37.81 -18.60 11.96
CA THR A 52 -37.13 -18.20 13.21
C THR A 52 -35.85 -19.00 13.45
N ALA A 53 -35.91 -20.34 13.32
CA ALA A 53 -34.73 -21.18 13.51
C ALA A 53 -33.64 -20.88 12.47
N PHE A 54 -34.02 -20.70 11.20
CA PHE A 54 -33.11 -20.33 10.13
C PHE A 54 -32.46 -18.95 10.36
N CYS A 55 -33.24 -17.92 10.67
CA CYS A 55 -32.72 -16.57 10.94
C CYS A 55 -31.76 -16.58 12.13
N ASN A 56 -32.10 -17.31 13.20
CA ASN A 56 -31.23 -17.47 14.36
C ASN A 56 -29.88 -18.11 13.98
N GLU A 57 -29.88 -19.18 13.19
CA GLU A 57 -28.65 -19.84 12.75
C GLU A 57 -27.81 -18.91 11.85
N MET A 58 -28.47 -18.21 10.94
CA MET A 58 -27.84 -17.28 10.01
C MET A 58 -27.16 -16.13 10.76
N ASP A 59 -27.87 -15.48 11.69
CA ASP A 59 -27.36 -14.35 12.46
C ASP A 59 -26.29 -14.75 13.48
N SER A 60 -26.47 -15.89 14.16
CA SER A 60 -25.61 -16.27 15.30
C SER A 60 -24.37 -17.07 14.89
N LYS A 61 -24.44 -17.85 13.81
CA LYS A 61 -23.35 -18.77 13.41
C LYS A 61 -22.81 -18.47 12.03
N ILE A 62 -23.67 -18.45 11.01
CA ILE A 62 -23.22 -18.45 9.62
C ILE A 62 -22.60 -17.11 9.23
N LEU A 63 -23.32 -15.99 9.38
CA LEU A 63 -22.80 -14.67 9.00
C LEU A 63 -21.54 -14.30 9.80
N PRO A 64 -21.47 -14.51 11.13
CA PRO A 64 -20.25 -14.27 11.88
C PRO A 64 -19.08 -15.17 11.45
N ALA A 65 -19.33 -16.45 11.12
CA ALA A 65 -18.28 -17.35 10.64
C ALA A 65 -17.70 -16.90 9.29
N LEU A 66 -18.56 -16.48 8.36
CA LEU A 66 -18.13 -15.95 7.06
C LEU A 66 -17.33 -14.65 7.21
N GLN A 67 -17.75 -13.74 8.10
CA GLN A 67 -16.99 -12.53 8.40
C GLN A 67 -15.61 -12.84 8.98
N ARG A 68 -15.51 -13.79 9.92
CA ARG A 68 -14.22 -14.25 10.48
C ARG A 68 -13.33 -14.85 9.40
N LEU A 69 -13.88 -15.64 8.48
CA LEU A 69 -13.13 -16.20 7.37
C LEU A 69 -12.56 -15.12 6.45
N ILE A 70 -13.38 -14.13 6.06
CA ILE A 70 -12.94 -12.99 5.25
C ILE A 70 -11.79 -12.25 5.95
N ALA A 71 -11.94 -11.96 7.25
CA ALA A 71 -10.92 -11.28 8.05
C ALA A 71 -9.62 -12.10 8.11
N ALA A 72 -9.71 -13.42 8.32
CA ALA A 72 -8.55 -14.31 8.34
C ALA A 72 -7.81 -14.34 6.99
N LEU A 73 -8.53 -14.37 5.87
CA LEU A 73 -7.92 -14.30 4.53
C LEU A 73 -7.21 -12.95 4.30
N GLN A 74 -7.80 -11.84 4.74
CA GLN A 74 -7.15 -10.52 4.66
C GLN A 74 -5.88 -10.47 5.52
N GLN A 75 -5.94 -10.99 6.74
CA GLN A 75 -4.80 -11.07 7.63
C GLN A 75 -3.69 -11.94 7.01
N ALA A 76 -4.04 -13.10 6.45
CA ALA A 76 -3.08 -13.97 5.77
C ALA A 76 -2.38 -13.26 4.60
N SER A 77 -3.12 -12.50 3.79
CA SER A 77 -2.54 -11.68 2.71
C SER A 77 -1.56 -10.63 3.24
N ARG A 78 -1.93 -9.91 4.31
CA ARG A 78 -1.07 -8.89 4.95
C ARG A 78 0.20 -9.50 5.53
N THR A 79 0.07 -10.53 6.36
CA THR A 79 1.22 -11.22 6.98
C THR A 79 2.15 -11.82 5.92
N THR A 80 1.62 -12.38 4.83
CA THR A 80 2.46 -12.90 3.74
C THR A 80 3.24 -11.78 3.04
N ASN A 81 2.63 -10.61 2.86
CA ASN A 81 3.31 -9.43 2.31
C ASN A 81 4.39 -8.89 3.26
N GLU A 82 4.12 -8.85 4.57
CA GLU A 82 5.09 -8.44 5.60
C GLU A 82 6.31 -9.37 5.61
N VAL A 83 6.10 -10.69 5.58
CA VAL A 83 7.18 -11.68 5.50
C VAL A 83 8.01 -11.46 4.24
N ARG A 84 7.39 -11.22 3.09
CA ARG A 84 8.10 -10.91 1.84
C ARG A 84 8.95 -9.64 1.96
N SER A 85 8.42 -8.57 2.55
CA SER A 85 9.17 -7.32 2.75
C SER A 85 10.36 -7.52 3.68
N LEU A 86 10.15 -8.19 4.82
CA LEU A 86 11.20 -8.50 5.78
C LEU A 86 12.33 -9.33 5.16
N MET A 87 11.98 -10.33 4.35
CA MET A 87 12.97 -11.18 3.68
C MET A 87 13.76 -10.40 2.62
N ARG A 88 13.11 -9.48 1.87
CA ARG A 88 13.81 -8.63 0.90
C ARG A 88 14.79 -7.66 1.55
N GLU A 89 14.42 -7.10 2.70
CA GLU A 89 15.29 -6.22 3.49
C GLU A 89 16.51 -6.99 4.02
N ALA A 90 16.29 -8.16 4.62
CA ALA A 90 17.36 -9.04 5.08
C ALA A 90 18.33 -9.45 3.96
N ASP A 91 17.81 -9.77 2.76
CA ASP A 91 18.63 -10.07 1.58
C ASP A 91 19.49 -8.86 1.15
N GLN A 92 18.93 -7.64 1.23
CA GLN A 92 19.65 -6.42 0.87
C GLN A 92 20.78 -6.11 1.86
N ASP A 93 20.52 -6.20 3.16
CA ASP A 93 21.51 -5.96 4.21
C ASP A 93 22.66 -6.98 4.15
N ALA A 94 22.34 -8.26 3.94
CA ALA A 94 23.35 -9.29 3.75
C ALA A 94 24.21 -9.00 2.51
N SER A 95 23.59 -8.59 1.39
CA SER A 95 24.31 -8.27 0.16
C SER A 95 25.17 -6.99 0.23
N ALA A 96 24.78 -6.02 1.07
CA ALA A 96 25.52 -4.78 1.28
C ALA A 96 26.88 -5.04 1.95
N ASN A 97 26.93 -5.98 2.91
CA ASN A 97 28.17 -6.36 3.57
C ASN A 97 29.17 -7.00 2.59
N PHE A 98 28.71 -7.85 1.67
CA PHE A 98 29.58 -8.44 0.64
C PHE A 98 29.99 -7.47 -0.47
N ARG A 99 29.28 -6.35 -0.67
CA ARG A 99 29.70 -5.28 -1.61
C ARG A 99 30.85 -4.43 -1.06
N ASN A 100 31.01 -4.35 0.26
CA ASN A 100 32.12 -3.64 0.89
C ASN A 100 33.40 -4.50 1.00
N ASP A 101 33.30 -5.82 0.93
CA ASP A 101 34.46 -6.73 1.05
C ASP A 101 35.16 -7.06 -0.28
N ASN A 102 34.60 -6.66 -1.43
CA ASN A 102 35.31 -6.73 -2.71
C ASN A 102 36.25 -5.53 -2.86
N GLY A 103 37.20 -5.45 -1.93
CA GLY A 103 38.29 -4.50 -1.85
C GLY A 103 39.24 -4.66 -3.03
N ASN A 104 38.89 -4.06 -4.15
CA ASN A 104 39.85 -3.54 -5.12
C ASN A 104 39.32 -2.22 -5.69
N GLY A 105 39.13 -1.25 -4.81
CA GLY A 105 38.65 0.09 -5.14
C GLY A 105 39.45 1.12 -4.38
N ASN A 106 40.43 1.72 -5.05
CA ASN A 106 41.09 2.95 -4.62
C ASN A 106 40.05 4.09 -4.68
N GLY A 107 39.17 4.17 -3.69
CA GLY A 107 38.03 5.08 -3.64
C GLY A 107 38.15 6.03 -2.47
N ASN A 108 38.59 7.25 -2.76
CA ASN A 108 38.59 8.37 -1.81
C ASN A 108 37.13 8.80 -1.54
N GLY A 109 36.43 8.07 -0.66
CA GLY A 109 35.05 8.33 -0.28
C GLY A 109 34.98 9.32 0.88
N ASN A 110 34.77 10.60 0.58
CA ASN A 110 34.46 11.63 1.56
C ASN A 110 33.04 11.37 2.13
N GLY A 111 32.95 10.59 3.21
CA GLY A 111 31.68 10.27 3.87
C GLY A 111 31.17 11.45 4.68
N ASN A 112 30.29 12.26 4.11
CA ASN A 112 29.48 13.21 4.87
C ASN A 112 28.09 12.60 5.14
N GLY A 113 28.04 11.66 6.08
CA GLY A 113 26.80 11.08 6.57
C GLY A 113 26.17 11.98 7.62
N ASN A 114 25.37 12.96 7.22
CA ASN A 114 24.50 13.67 8.15
C ASN A 114 23.11 13.01 8.13
N GLY A 115 22.97 11.93 8.89
CA GLY A 115 21.67 11.34 9.18
C GLY A 115 20.93 12.22 10.18
N ASN A 116 19.86 12.89 9.75
CA ASN A 116 18.87 13.41 10.68
C ASN A 116 17.48 13.04 10.20
N GLY A 117 16.78 12.29 11.04
CA GLY A 117 15.47 11.74 10.74
C GLY A 117 14.32 12.75 10.86
N ASN A 118 13.15 12.18 10.60
CA ASN A 118 11.79 12.69 10.83
C ASN A 118 11.16 13.54 9.71
N GLY A 119 10.73 12.85 8.65
CA GLY A 119 9.81 13.40 7.66
C GLY A 119 8.35 13.17 8.05
N ASN A 120 7.77 14.08 8.82
CA ASN A 120 6.31 14.24 8.86
C ASN A 120 5.91 15.16 7.70
N GLY A 121 5.54 14.57 6.57
CA GLY A 121 5.25 15.30 5.34
C GLY A 121 3.88 16.00 5.43
N ASN A 122 3.87 17.30 5.71
CA ASN A 122 2.73 18.16 5.40
C ASN A 122 3.10 19.03 4.21
N GLY A 123 2.68 18.63 3.02
CA GLY A 123 2.95 19.34 1.77
C GLY A 123 2.04 20.56 1.65
N ASN A 124 2.63 21.76 1.74
CA ASN A 124 1.96 22.98 1.27
C ASN A 124 2.79 23.58 0.11
N GLY A 125 2.19 23.59 -1.07
CA GLY A 125 2.83 24.08 -2.29
C GLY A 125 2.93 25.60 -2.31
N ASN A 126 3.96 26.12 -2.97
CA ASN A 126 3.89 27.44 -3.56
C ASN A 126 4.70 27.50 -4.86
N GLY A 127 4.07 28.02 -5.91
CA GLY A 127 4.56 28.04 -7.27
C GLY A 127 5.80 28.91 -7.45
N ASN A 128 6.78 28.37 -8.16
CA ASN A 128 7.99 29.07 -8.57
C ASN A 128 7.65 30.17 -9.60
N SER A 129 7.75 31.43 -9.19
CA SER A 129 7.91 32.56 -10.11
C SER A 129 9.37 32.59 -10.57
N GLY A 130 9.61 32.30 -11.84
CA GLY A 130 10.93 32.53 -12.42
C GLY A 130 10.97 32.29 -13.91
N ALA A 131 11.11 33.36 -14.68
CA ALA A 131 12.11 33.47 -15.73
C ALA A 131 11.99 34.81 -16.46
N GLY A 132 13.05 35.60 -16.46
CA GLY A 132 13.12 36.83 -17.25
C GLY A 132 14.29 37.74 -16.88
N VAL A 133 15.51 37.21 -17.00
CA VAL A 133 16.78 37.92 -16.81
C VAL A 133 17.00 38.97 -17.91
N LEU A 134 17.12 40.26 -17.51
CA LEU A 134 18.01 41.38 -17.95
C LEU A 134 18.16 41.68 -19.48
N PRO A 135 18.82 42.78 -19.97
CA PRO A 135 19.44 43.95 -19.30
C PRO A 135 19.11 45.33 -19.94
N GLY A 136 19.43 46.42 -19.23
CA GLY A 136 19.96 47.68 -19.82
C GLY A 136 19.07 48.51 -20.77
N GLY A 137 18.55 49.64 -20.29
CA GLY A 137 17.93 50.65 -21.13
C GLY A 137 17.61 51.93 -20.37
N ILE A 138 18.61 52.79 -20.22
CA ILE A 138 18.46 54.16 -19.73
C ILE A 138 17.84 54.96 -20.90
N GLY A 139 16.64 55.50 -20.71
CA GLY A 139 15.91 56.23 -21.75
C GLY A 139 14.96 57.26 -21.14
N ASN A 140 15.54 58.32 -20.58
CA ASN A 140 14.84 59.54 -20.21
C ASN A 140 14.59 60.33 -21.52
N GLY A 141 13.35 60.62 -21.88
CA GLY A 141 13.04 61.32 -23.13
C GLY A 141 11.57 61.70 -23.27
N ALA A 142 11.25 62.89 -22.79
CA ALA A 142 10.01 63.62 -23.05
C ALA A 142 9.76 63.82 -24.56
N LEU A 143 8.49 63.87 -24.98
CA LEU A 143 7.93 64.88 -25.90
C LEU A 143 6.50 64.49 -26.28
N GLY A 144 5.57 65.42 -26.04
CA GLY A 144 4.19 65.37 -26.49
C GLY A 144 3.99 65.93 -27.90
N SER A 145 2.71 66.21 -28.19
CA SER A 145 2.08 66.59 -29.48
C SER A 145 1.92 65.40 -30.43
N GLY A 146 0.78 65.12 -31.07
CA GLY A 146 -0.39 65.94 -31.39
C GLY A 146 -0.58 65.90 -32.91
N GLY A 147 -1.76 65.51 -33.39
CA GLY A 147 -2.24 65.91 -34.73
C GLY A 147 -2.79 64.82 -35.65
N ALA A 148 -4.01 65.13 -36.14
CA ALA A 148 -4.79 64.61 -37.26
C ALA A 148 -5.52 63.26 -37.08
#